data_AF-A0A2D8HP22-F1
#
_entry.id   AF-A0A2D8HP22-F1
#
_cell.length_a   1.000
_cell.length_b   1.000
_cell.length_c   1.000
_cell.angle_alpha   90.00
_cell.angle_beta   90.00
_cell.angle_gamma   90.00
#
_symmetry.space_group_name_H-M   'P 1'
#
loop_
_entity.id
_entity.type
_entity.pdbx_description
1 polymer ?
#
loop_
_entity_poly.entity_id
_entity_poly.type
_entity_poly.pdbx_seq_one_letter_code
_entity_poly.pdbx_strand_id
1 'polypeptide(L)'
;MIGNPFSNDDWAVDTADRIEQVVGTVRDRVTNNIVKLVRGIVFGLIGFIIGVALIAIALIMFTRGLQSLISLATGNTGIDHSRSVYMSYLISGILMLTLGGFVMRRRRSPET
;
A
#
# COMPACT_ATOMS: atom_id res chain seq x y z
N MET A 1 -52.64 4.26 -10.40
CA MET A 1 -52.73 5.59 -9.76
C MET A 1 -52.06 5.45 -8.40
N ILE A 2 -50.92 6.12 -8.18
CA ILE A 2 -50.14 6.07 -6.93
C ILE A 2 -50.29 7.45 -6.25
N GLY A 3 -50.74 7.48 -4.99
CA GLY A 3 -50.54 8.64 -4.11
C GLY A 3 -51.75 9.52 -3.74
N ASN A 4 -53.01 9.10 -3.94
CA ASN A 4 -54.15 9.87 -3.40
C ASN A 4 -54.57 9.33 -2.00
N PRO A 5 -54.43 10.13 -0.93
CA PRO A 5 -54.78 9.71 0.45
C PRO A 5 -56.29 9.58 0.69
N PHE A 6 -57.13 10.09 -0.21
CA PHE A 6 -58.59 10.04 -0.09
C PHE A 6 -59.24 8.85 -0.82
N SER A 7 -58.46 8.05 -1.57
CA SER A 7 -58.99 6.93 -2.37
C SER A 7 -58.21 5.62 -2.18
N ASN A 8 -57.29 5.56 -1.22
CA ASN A 8 -56.53 4.35 -0.89
C ASN A 8 -56.37 4.32 0.63
N ASP A 9 -57.01 3.37 1.33
CA ASP A 9 -56.99 3.29 2.80
C ASP A 9 -55.57 2.97 3.36
N ASP A 10 -54.70 2.33 2.57
CA ASP A 10 -53.36 1.90 3.01
C ASP A 10 -52.24 2.92 2.73
N TRP A 11 -52.58 4.13 2.28
CA TRP A 11 -51.59 5.14 1.86
C TRP A 11 -50.60 5.53 2.97
N ALA A 12 -51.05 5.50 4.23
CA ALA A 12 -50.22 5.84 5.39
C ALA A 12 -49.16 4.75 5.65
N VAL A 13 -49.53 3.48 5.48
CA VAL A 13 -48.63 2.33 5.67
C VAL A 13 -47.59 2.29 4.56
N ASP A 14 -48.03 2.43 3.30
CA ASP A 14 -47.14 2.49 2.12
C ASP A 14 -46.11 3.63 2.22
N THR A 15 -46.51 4.76 2.82
CA THR A 15 -45.61 5.90 3.00
C THR A 15 -44.61 5.66 4.13
N ALA A 16 -45.05 5.06 5.23
CA ALA A 16 -44.18 4.70 6.35
C ALA A 16 -43.13 3.66 5.92
N ASP A 17 -43.53 2.62 5.19
CA ASP A 17 -42.65 1.57 4.68
C ASP A 17 -41.59 2.13 3.73
N ARG A 18 -41.96 3.10 2.88
CA ARG A 18 -41.02 3.80 2.00
C ARG A 18 -40.02 4.64 2.78
N ILE A 19 -40.45 5.34 3.82
CA ILE A 19 -39.54 6.11 4.69
C ILE A 19 -38.57 5.17 5.40
N GLU A 20 -39.05 4.05 5.93
CA GLU A 20 -38.21 3.05 6.59
C GLU A 20 -37.19 2.45 5.61
N GLN A 21 -37.59 2.11 4.39
CA GLN A 21 -36.68 1.63 3.35
C GLN A 21 -35.59 2.65 3.00
N VAL A 22 -35.95 3.92 2.86
CA VAL A 22 -35.00 4.99 2.53
C VAL A 22 -34.03 5.23 3.70
N VAL A 23 -34.54 5.30 4.93
CA VAL A 23 -33.72 5.48 6.15
C VAL A 23 -32.80 4.28 6.37
N GLY A 24 -33.30 3.05 6.19
CA GLY A 24 -32.50 1.83 6.24
C GLY A 24 -31.38 1.84 5.21
N THR A 25 -31.70 2.21 3.97
CA THR A 25 -30.71 2.34 2.88
C THR A 25 -29.63 3.38 3.20
N VAL A 26 -30.00 4.53 3.74
CA VAL A 26 -29.05 5.58 4.15
C VAL A 26 -28.16 5.09 5.29
N ARG A 27 -28.75 4.47 6.33
CA ARG A 27 -28.02 3.93 7.48
C ARG A 27 -27.00 2.88 7.07
N ASP A 28 -27.39 1.93 6.24
CA ASP A 28 -26.53 0.82 5.81
C ASP A 28 -25.42 1.29 4.88
N ARG A 29 -25.74 2.21 3.97
CA ARG A 29 -24.80 2.72 2.96
C ARG A 29 -23.79 3.71 3.56
N VAL A 30 -24.12 4.37 4.66
CA VAL A 30 -23.23 5.31 5.36
C VAL A 30 -22.39 4.59 6.42
N THR A 31 -23.00 3.81 7.32
CA THR A 31 -22.30 3.25 8.48
C THR A 31 -21.26 2.21 8.07
N ASN A 32 -21.63 1.23 7.24
CA ASN A 32 -20.73 0.13 6.88
C ASN A 32 -19.59 0.59 5.96
N ASN A 33 -19.86 1.53 5.05
CA ASN A 33 -18.82 2.08 4.17
C ASN A 33 -17.85 2.98 4.93
N ILE A 34 -18.34 3.80 5.87
CA ILE A 34 -17.47 4.63 6.71
C ILE A 34 -16.56 3.74 7.56
N VAL A 35 -17.08 2.70 8.21
CA VAL A 35 -16.25 1.80 9.03
C VAL A 35 -15.17 1.12 8.20
N LYS A 36 -15.48 0.68 6.97
CA LYS A 36 -14.48 0.09 6.05
C LYS A 36 -13.42 1.12 5.65
N LEU A 37 -13.82 2.34 5.31
CA LEU A 37 -12.90 3.42 4.95
C LEU A 37 -11.95 3.76 6.11
N VAL A 38 -12.49 3.95 7.31
CA VAL A 38 -11.72 4.25 8.52
C VAL A 38 -10.73 3.13 8.82
N ARG A 39 -11.16 1.87 8.76
CA ARG A 39 -10.26 0.71 8.91
C ARG A 39 -9.15 0.71 7.86
N GLY A 40 -9.49 0.98 6.60
CA GLY A 40 -8.52 1.10 5.52
C GLY A 40 -7.47 2.18 5.79
N ILE A 41 -7.88 3.33 6.31
CA ILE A 41 -6.97 4.43 6.68
C ILE A 41 -6.07 4.03 7.86
N VAL A 42 -6.63 3.46 8.93
CA VAL A 42 -5.87 3.09 10.14
C VAL A 42 -4.86 2.00 9.82
N PHE A 43 -5.30 0.91 9.18
CA PHE A 43 -4.39 -0.18 8.80
C PHE A 43 -3.40 0.25 7.72
N GLY A 44 -3.83 1.11 6.78
CA GLY A 44 -2.96 1.69 5.76
C GLY A 44 -1.87 2.55 6.36
N LEU A 45 -2.19 3.39 7.36
CA LEU A 45 -1.22 4.24 8.04
C LEU A 45 -0.20 3.41 8.85
N ILE A 46 -0.68 2.43 9.61
CA ILE A 46 0.20 1.51 10.36
C ILE A 46 1.11 0.76 9.39
N GLY A 47 0.53 0.19 8.32
CA GLY A 47 1.27 -0.53 7.30
C GLY A 47 2.29 0.37 6.58
N PHE A 48 1.96 1.63 6.34
CA PHE A 48 2.87 2.60 5.72
C PHE A 48 4.07 2.89 6.62
N ILE A 49 3.85 3.18 7.90
CA ILE A 49 4.93 3.48 8.85
C ILE A 49 5.86 2.27 8.98
N ILE A 50 5.29 1.08 9.18
CA ILE A 50 6.06 -0.17 9.27
C ILE A 50 6.79 -0.45 7.95
N GLY A 51 6.13 -0.26 6.82
CA GLY A 51 6.70 -0.46 5.50
C GLY A 51 7.91 0.42 5.24
N VAL A 52 7.83 1.71 5.57
CA VAL A 52 8.97 2.64 5.44
C VAL A 52 10.13 2.21 6.33
N ALA A 53 9.86 1.84 7.59
CA ALA A 53 10.89 1.35 8.50
C ALA A 53 11.56 0.06 8.00
N LEU A 54 10.77 -0.89 7.50
CA LEU A 54 11.28 -2.15 6.93
C LEU A 54 12.13 -1.90 5.68
N ILE A 55 11.71 -1.00 4.79
CA ILE A 55 12.50 -0.63 3.61
C ILE A 55 13.84 -0.03 4.04
N ALA A 56 13.84 0.89 5.02
CA ALA A 56 15.07 1.48 5.53
C ALA A 56 16.02 0.42 6.13
N ILE A 57 15.49 -0.47 6.97
CA ILE A 57 16.26 -1.56 7.57
C ILE A 57 16.80 -2.50 6.49
N ALA A 58 15.99 -2.86 5.49
CA ALA A 58 16.41 -3.72 4.39
C ALA A 58 17.55 -3.10 3.59
N LEU A 59 17.50 -1.80 3.29
CA LEU A 59 18.58 -1.08 2.61
C LEU A 59 19.87 -1.07 3.45
N ILE A 60 19.76 -0.82 4.76
CA ILE A 60 20.91 -0.84 5.66
C ILE A 60 21.51 -2.25 5.76
N MET A 61 20.66 -3.27 5.92
CA MET A 61 21.09 -4.66 5.99
C MET A 61 21.74 -5.10 4.67
N PHE A 62 21.21 -4.68 3.54
CA PHE A 62 21.76 -4.98 2.23
C PHE A 62 23.14 -4.35 2.05
N THR A 63 23.27 -3.04 2.30
CA THR A 63 24.53 -2.32 2.15
C THR A 63 25.61 -2.82 3.12
N ARG A 64 25.28 -2.96 4.40
CA ARG A 64 26.22 -3.46 5.43
C ARG A 64 26.51 -4.95 5.26
N GLY A 65 25.52 -5.73 4.84
CA GLY A 65 25.68 -7.14 4.52
C GLY A 65 26.67 -7.35 3.38
N LEU A 66 26.53 -6.60 2.30
CA LEU A 66 27.49 -6.63 1.19
C LEU A 66 28.90 -6.19 1.62
N GLN A 67 29.03 -5.13 2.42
CA GLN A 67 30.34 -4.72 2.97
C GLN A 67 30.98 -5.85 3.78
N SER A 68 30.21 -6.49 4.66
CA SER A 68 30.69 -7.61 5.47
C SER A 68 31.12 -8.80 4.61
N LEU A 69 30.30 -9.22 3.65
CA LEU A 69 30.62 -10.33 2.76
C LEU A 69 31.87 -10.07 1.91
N ILE A 70 32.03 -8.84 1.39
CA ILE A 70 33.21 -8.45 0.61
C ILE A 70 34.45 -8.44 1.52
N SER A 71 34.34 -7.93 2.74
CA SER A 71 35.44 -7.92 3.71
C SER A 71 35.87 -9.34 4.12
N LEU A 72 34.92 -10.28 4.27
CA LEU A 72 35.21 -11.69 4.56
C LEU A 72 35.87 -12.38 3.36
N ALA A 73 35.37 -12.15 2.14
CA ALA A 73 35.93 -12.74 0.93
C ALA A 73 37.33 -12.19 0.60
N THR A 74 37.59 -10.92 0.92
CA THR A 74 38.82 -10.21 0.60
C THR A 74 39.83 -10.20 1.76
N GLY A 75 39.40 -10.59 2.97
CA GLY A 75 40.25 -10.75 4.15
C GLY A 75 41.39 -11.77 3.95
N ASN A 76 41.25 -12.68 2.98
CA ASN A 76 42.29 -13.64 2.62
C ASN A 76 43.33 -13.08 1.61
N THR A 77 43.16 -11.85 1.12
CA THR A 77 43.98 -11.24 0.04
C THR A 77 44.70 -9.95 0.44
N GLY A 78 44.59 -9.50 1.70
CA GLY A 78 45.37 -8.37 2.23
C GLY A 78 44.97 -6.98 1.71
N ILE A 79 43.78 -6.83 1.13
CA ILE A 79 43.29 -5.53 0.65
C ILE A 79 42.64 -4.76 1.82
N ASP A 80 43.09 -3.52 1.98
CA ASP A 80 42.78 -2.60 3.07
C ASP A 80 41.27 -2.34 3.27
N HIS A 81 40.84 -2.19 4.53
CA HIS A 81 39.43 -2.05 4.94
C HIS A 81 38.73 -0.86 4.27
N SER A 82 39.51 0.17 3.90
CA SER A 82 39.01 1.36 3.22
C SER A 82 38.45 1.08 1.82
N ARG A 83 38.95 0.05 1.11
CA ARG A 83 38.53 -0.26 -0.28
C ARG A 83 37.19 -1.01 -0.36
N SER A 84 36.84 -1.77 0.67
CA SER A 84 35.59 -2.54 0.74
C SER A 84 34.35 -1.64 0.80
N VAL A 85 34.47 -0.49 1.45
CA VAL A 85 33.42 0.53 1.57
C VAL A 85 33.04 1.07 0.19
N TYR A 86 34.01 1.46 -0.64
CA TYR A 86 33.75 1.97 -1.99
C TYR A 86 33.14 0.92 -2.93
N MET A 87 33.61 -0.33 -2.85
CA MET A 87 33.04 -1.44 -3.62
C MET A 87 31.56 -1.68 -3.26
N SER A 88 31.20 -1.58 -1.98
CA SER A 88 29.82 -1.78 -1.56
C SER A 88 28.86 -0.69 -2.06
N TYR A 89 29.30 0.57 -2.09
CA TYR A 89 28.50 1.67 -2.62
C TYR A 89 28.34 1.56 -4.14
N LEU A 90 29.38 1.11 -4.84
CA LEU A 90 29.34 0.90 -6.28
C LEU A 90 28.37 -0.24 -6.66
N ILE A 91 28.41 -1.37 -5.95
CA ILE A 91 27.48 -2.49 -6.17
C ILE A 91 26.05 -2.09 -5.82
N SER A 92 25.85 -1.37 -4.70
CA SER A 92 24.52 -0.90 -4.30
C SER A 92 23.93 0.08 -5.33
N GLY A 93 24.76 1.00 -5.85
CA GLY A 93 24.36 1.92 -6.91
C GLY A 93 23.98 1.21 -8.21
N ILE A 94 24.76 0.22 -8.64
CA ILE A 94 24.45 -0.60 -9.83
C ILE A 94 23.16 -1.39 -9.64
N LEU A 95 22.95 -1.99 -8.47
CA LEU A 95 21.73 -2.74 -8.18
C LEU A 95 20.50 -1.83 -8.23
N MET A 96 20.59 -0.64 -7.63
CA MET A 96 19.49 0.33 -7.64
C MET A 96 19.17 0.83 -9.05
N LEU A 97 20.19 1.11 -9.87
CA LEU A 97 20.04 1.54 -11.26
C LEU A 97 19.45 0.44 -12.15
N THR A 98 19.88 -0.81 -11.97
CA THR A 98 19.36 -1.95 -12.74
C THR A 98 17.92 -2.28 -12.38
N LEU A 99 17.57 -2.27 -11.09
CA LEU A 99 16.19 -2.42 -10.62
C LEU A 99 15.30 -1.28 -11.10
N GLY A 100 15.75 -0.03 -10.95
CA GLY A 100 15.01 1.14 -11.43
C GLY A 100 14.80 1.09 -12.94
N GLY A 101 15.84 0.75 -13.71
CA GLY A 101 15.76 0.56 -15.16
C GLY A 101 14.81 -0.57 -15.57
N PHE A 102 14.79 -1.69 -14.83
CA PHE A 102 13.90 -2.82 -15.08
C PHE A 102 12.42 -2.48 -14.84
N VAL A 103 12.12 -1.76 -13.74
CA VAL A 103 10.77 -1.26 -13.45
C VAL A 103 10.33 -0.27 -14.53
N MET A 104 11.21 0.64 -14.94
CA MET A 104 10.94 1.59 -16.01
C MET A 104 10.68 0.89 -17.35
N ARG A 105 11.37 -0.23 -17.62
CA ARG A 105 11.15 -1.06 -18.81
C ARG A 105 9.78 -1.74 -18.78
N ARG A 106 9.36 -2.27 -17.62
CA ARG A 106 8.00 -2.85 -17.46
C ARG A 106 6.88 -1.83 -17.63
N ARG A 107 7.11 -0.56 -17.25
CA ARG A 107 6.16 0.52 -17.52
C ARG A 107 6.00 0.83 -19.02
N ARG A 108 6.96 0.44 -19.86
CA ARG A 108 6.96 0.73 -21.30
C ARG A 108 6.38 -0.38 -22.16
N SER A 109 5.83 -1.47 -21.60
CA SER A 109 5.09 -2.45 -22.41
C SER A 109 3.86 -1.75 -23.00
N PRO A 110 3.83 -1.48 -24.32
CA PRO A 110 2.65 -0.96 -24.97
C PRO A 110 1.58 -2.05 -24.96
N GLU A 111 0.32 -1.66 -24.79
CA GLU A 111 -0.81 -2.56 -24.96
C GLU A 111 -0.78 -3.15 -26.38
N THR A 112 -0.57 -4.47 -26.47
CA THR A 112 -0.84 -5.29 -27.65
C THR A 112 -1.56 -6.54 -27.21
#